data_AF-A0A392RF55-F1
#
_entry.id   AF-A0A392RF55-F1
#
_cell.length_a   1.000
_cell.length_b   1.000
_cell.length_c   1.000
_cell.angle_alpha   90.00
_cell.angle_beta   90.00
_cell.angle_gamma   90.00
#
_symmetry.space_group_name_H-M   'P 1'
#
loop_
_entity.id
_entity.type
_entity.pdbx_description
1 polymer ?
#
loop_
_entity_poly.entity_id
_entity_poly.type
_entity_poly.pdbx_seq_one_letter_code
_entity_poly.pdbx_strand_id
1 'polypeptide(L)'
;AALAAELLGVDYEFALEETSGKRGGYFTQQWLYECYQRNTHYYVRYDCAIREYMLLLVGHTILTDKSYTRVDAKWLPMFRDLSACHRFSWTTTALVSLYDNLNDASMFTTKSLAGYAILLQ
;
A
#
# COMPACT_ATOMS: atom_id res chain seq x y z
N ALA A 1 -3.04 -14.04 2.02
CA ALA A 1 -4.15 -14.57 1.21
C ALA A 1 -5.52 -14.23 1.80
N ALA A 2 -5.97 -14.88 2.90
CA ALA A 2 -7.34 -14.75 3.41
C ALA A 2 -7.83 -13.30 3.63
N LEU A 3 -7.05 -12.49 4.35
CA LEU A 3 -7.39 -11.09 4.60
C LEU A 3 -7.49 -10.25 3.33
N ALA A 4 -6.63 -10.52 2.34
CA ALA A 4 -6.64 -9.82 1.06
C ALA A 4 -7.87 -10.21 0.23
N ALA A 5 -8.22 -11.50 0.21
CA ALA A 5 -9.44 -11.98 -0.42
C ALA A 5 -10.71 -11.36 0.20
N GLU A 6 -10.76 -11.29 1.53
CA GLU A 6 -11.89 -10.68 2.27
C GLU A 6 -12.02 -9.18 1.98
N LEU A 7 -10.95 -8.40 2.19
CA LEU A 7 -11.03 -6.94 2.18
C LEU A 7 -10.99 -6.34 0.77
N LEU A 8 -10.30 -7.00 -0.17
CA LEU A 8 -10.19 -6.56 -1.57
C LEU A 8 -11.23 -7.27 -2.47
N GLY A 9 -12.07 -8.13 -1.90
CA GLY A 9 -13.13 -8.81 -2.64
C GLY A 9 -12.64 -9.75 -3.74
N VAL A 10 -11.37 -10.17 -3.72
CA VAL A 10 -10.80 -11.06 -4.74
C VAL A 10 -10.88 -12.53 -4.32
N ASP A 11 -10.77 -13.44 -5.30
CA ASP A 11 -10.74 -14.88 -5.02
C ASP A 11 -9.54 -15.25 -4.13
N TYR A 12 -9.74 -16.24 -3.26
CA TYR A 12 -8.69 -16.70 -2.35
C TYR A 12 -7.46 -17.20 -3.11
N GLU A 13 -7.65 -17.96 -4.20
CA GLU A 13 -6.55 -18.47 -5.02
C GLU A 13 -5.75 -17.34 -5.65
N PHE A 14 -6.43 -16.32 -6.19
CA PHE A 14 -5.78 -15.13 -6.75
C PHE A 14 -4.97 -14.35 -5.71
N ALA A 15 -5.49 -14.21 -4.49
CA ALA A 15 -4.74 -13.62 -3.38
C ALA A 15 -3.60 -14.51 -2.87
N LEU A 16 -3.74 -15.84 -2.98
CA LEU A 16 -2.72 -16.80 -2.57
C LEU A 16 -1.54 -16.80 -3.53
N GLU A 17 -1.78 -16.74 -4.83
CA GLU A 17 -0.73 -16.61 -5.85
C GLU A 17 0.18 -15.42 -5.56
N GLU A 18 -0.42 -14.25 -5.28
CA GLU A 18 0.36 -13.05 -4.98
C GLU A 18 1.14 -13.18 -3.66
N THR A 19 0.52 -13.75 -2.62
CA THR A 19 1.08 -13.73 -1.26
C THR A 19 1.98 -14.92 -0.92
N SER A 20 1.84 -16.06 -1.60
CA SER A 20 2.55 -17.32 -1.29
C SER A 20 4.07 -17.20 -1.40
N GLY A 21 4.57 -16.67 -2.52
CA GLY A 21 6.00 -16.45 -2.74
C GLY A 21 6.59 -15.31 -1.89
N LYS A 22 5.74 -14.51 -1.25
CA LYS A 22 6.11 -13.28 -0.53
C LYS A 22 5.89 -13.38 0.98
N ARG A 23 5.47 -14.56 1.47
CA ARG A 23 5.02 -14.81 2.86
C ARG A 23 3.98 -13.79 3.34
N GLY A 24 3.22 -13.22 2.42
CA GLY A 24 2.26 -12.15 2.71
C GLY A 24 2.86 -10.84 3.24
N GLY A 25 4.16 -10.59 3.02
CA GLY A 25 4.82 -9.36 3.51
C GLY A 25 4.48 -8.10 2.71
N TYR A 26 4.20 -8.23 1.42
CA TYR A 26 3.84 -7.10 0.55
C TYR A 26 3.01 -7.57 -0.64
N PHE A 27 2.32 -6.62 -1.26
CA PHE A 27 1.66 -6.75 -2.55
C PHE A 27 2.46 -6.00 -3.60
N THR A 28 2.49 -6.50 -4.83
CA THR A 28 2.97 -5.71 -5.97
C THR A 28 1.92 -4.67 -6.35
N GLN A 29 2.38 -3.50 -6.80
CA GLN A 29 1.49 -2.45 -7.28
C GLN A 29 0.66 -2.89 -8.48
N GLN A 30 1.26 -3.67 -9.38
CA GLN A 30 0.58 -4.26 -10.53
C GLN A 30 -0.62 -5.10 -10.09
N TRP A 31 -0.42 -5.97 -9.09
CA TRP A 31 -1.49 -6.80 -8.57
C TRP A 31 -2.62 -5.99 -7.90
N LEU A 32 -2.28 -4.94 -7.14
CA LEU A 32 -3.28 -4.04 -6.56
C LEU A 32 -4.08 -3.28 -7.64
N TYR A 33 -3.42 -2.87 -8.72
CA TYR A 33 -4.09 -2.24 -9.86
C TYR A 33 -5.04 -3.21 -10.57
N GLU A 34 -4.65 -4.47 -10.74
CA GLU A 34 -5.53 -5.51 -11.28
C GLU A 34 -6.74 -5.78 -10.37
N CYS A 35 -6.55 -5.79 -9.05
CA CYS A 35 -7.66 -5.86 -8.09
C CYS A 35 -8.64 -4.71 -8.27
N TYR A 36 -8.12 -3.48 -8.33
CA TYR A 36 -8.91 -2.27 -8.54
C TYR A 36 -9.70 -2.35 -9.85
N GLN A 37 -9.04 -2.69 -10.97
CA GLN A 37 -9.70 -2.85 -12.26
C GLN A 37 -10.83 -3.88 -12.18
N ARG A 38 -10.58 -5.06 -11.60
CA ARG A 38 -11.62 -6.08 -11.42
C ARG A 38 -12.80 -5.54 -10.62
N ASN A 39 -12.57 -4.80 -9.54
CA ASN A 39 -13.63 -4.30 -8.67
C ASN A 39 -14.40 -3.09 -9.23
N THR A 40 -13.74 -2.22 -10.01
CA THR A 40 -14.40 -1.04 -10.63
C THR A 40 -15.53 -1.40 -11.58
N HIS A 41 -15.51 -2.60 -12.17
CA HIS A 41 -16.56 -3.07 -13.08
C HIS A 41 -17.79 -3.66 -12.35
N TYR A 42 -17.73 -3.86 -11.03
CA TYR A 42 -18.85 -4.38 -10.24
C TYR A 42 -19.43 -3.30 -9.33
N TYR A 43 -20.65 -2.85 -9.65
CA TYR A 43 -21.40 -1.82 -8.91
C TYR A 43 -21.60 -2.09 -7.40
N VAL A 44 -21.31 -3.28 -6.90
CA VAL A 44 -21.48 -3.66 -5.48
C VAL A 44 -20.18 -3.56 -4.68
N ARG A 45 -19.03 -3.27 -5.32
CA ARG A 45 -17.69 -3.39 -4.69
C ARG A 45 -16.91 -2.08 -4.54
N TYR A 46 -17.60 -0.96 -4.35
CA TYR A 46 -16.95 0.34 -4.15
C TYR A 46 -16.01 0.35 -2.94
N ASP A 47 -16.38 -0.30 -1.83
CA ASP A 47 -15.50 -0.37 -0.66
C ASP A 47 -14.18 -1.08 -0.95
N CYS A 48 -14.19 -2.13 -1.78
CA CYS A 48 -12.97 -2.81 -2.19
C CYS A 48 -12.14 -1.87 -3.05
N ALA A 49 -12.73 -1.29 -4.09
CA ALA A 49 -12.08 -0.32 -4.98
C ALA A 49 -11.43 0.85 -4.20
N ILE A 50 -12.10 1.35 -3.16
CA ILE A 50 -11.55 2.39 -2.29
C ILE A 50 -10.35 1.86 -1.49
N ARG A 51 -10.42 0.65 -0.91
CA ARG A 51 -9.28 0.04 -0.20
C ARG A 51 -8.07 -0.17 -1.10
N GLU A 52 -8.27 -0.68 -2.31
CA GLU A 52 -7.19 -0.83 -3.29
C GLU A 52 -6.57 0.53 -3.65
N TYR A 53 -7.41 1.53 -3.93
CA TYR A 53 -6.95 2.88 -4.27
C TYR A 53 -6.16 3.51 -3.11
N MET A 54 -6.66 3.39 -1.87
CA MET A 54 -5.97 3.90 -0.69
C MET A 54 -4.64 3.19 -0.44
N LEU A 55 -4.58 1.87 -0.64
CA LEU A 55 -3.34 1.10 -0.55
C LEU A 55 -2.33 1.52 -1.62
N LEU A 56 -2.77 1.74 -2.86
CA LEU A 56 -1.93 2.26 -3.93
C LEU A 56 -1.43 3.66 -3.61
N LEU A 57 -2.31 4.56 -3.14
CA LEU A 57 -1.95 5.92 -2.77
C LEU A 57 -0.91 5.94 -1.65
N VAL A 58 -1.19 5.25 -0.54
CA VAL A 58 -0.29 5.21 0.62
C VAL A 58 1.02 4.50 0.31
N GLY A 59 0.96 3.38 -0.42
CA GLY A 59 2.13 2.62 -0.83
C GLY A 59 3.01 3.31 -1.87
N HIS A 60 2.45 4.19 -2.70
CA HIS A 60 3.19 4.90 -3.76
C HIS A 60 3.58 6.35 -3.41
N THR A 61 2.91 6.99 -2.45
CA THR A 61 3.20 8.40 -2.12
C THR A 61 3.76 8.58 -0.71
N ILE A 62 3.35 7.78 0.27
CA ILE A 62 3.71 8.02 1.68
C ILE A 62 4.83 7.06 2.12
N LEU A 63 4.79 5.83 1.63
CA LEU A 63 5.57 4.71 2.15
C LEU A 63 6.31 3.94 1.05
N THR A 64 6.73 4.66 0.00
CA THR A 64 7.44 4.05 -1.13
C THR A 64 8.71 3.36 -0.65
N ASP A 65 8.74 2.05 -0.82
CA ASP A 65 9.97 1.28 -0.76
C ASP A 65 10.92 1.72 -1.89
N LYS A 66 12.22 1.47 -1.73
CA LYS A 66 13.26 1.77 -2.73
C LYS A 66 12.97 1.16 -4.11
N SER A 67 12.17 0.10 -4.14
CA SER A 67 11.74 -0.59 -5.36
C SER A 67 10.62 0.12 -6.12
N TYR A 68 9.93 1.10 -5.52
CA TYR A 68 8.75 1.81 -6.05
C TYR A 68 7.60 0.94 -6.56
N THR A 69 7.67 -0.38 -6.40
CA THR A 69 6.80 -1.38 -7.05
C THR A 69 6.06 -2.25 -6.04
N ARG A 70 6.26 -2.00 -4.74
CA ARG A 70 5.76 -2.82 -3.64
C ARG A 70 5.00 -1.99 -2.63
N VAL A 71 3.94 -2.57 -2.09
CA VAL A 71 3.11 -2.01 -1.00
C VAL A 71 3.12 -2.99 0.15
N ASP A 72 3.56 -2.57 1.33
CA ASP A 72 3.62 -3.42 2.51
C ASP A 72 2.20 -3.87 2.93
N ALA A 73 2.04 -5.18 3.14
CA ALA A 73 0.73 -5.76 3.44
C ALA A 73 0.21 -5.36 4.83
N LYS A 74 1.07 -4.85 5.72
CA LYS A 74 0.68 -4.40 7.07
C LYS A 74 -0.32 -3.24 7.06
N TRP A 75 -0.44 -2.51 5.95
CA TRP A 75 -1.39 -1.40 5.81
C TRP A 75 -2.81 -1.87 5.49
N LEU A 76 -2.98 -3.05 4.90
CA LEU A 76 -4.29 -3.59 4.53
C LEU A 76 -5.28 -3.65 5.72
N PRO A 77 -4.90 -4.13 6.92
CA PRO A 77 -5.78 -4.07 8.09
C PRO A 77 -6.26 -2.66 8.46
N MET A 78 -5.47 -1.61 8.22
CA MET A 78 -5.85 -0.22 8.57
C MET A 78 -7.00 0.30 7.72
N PHE A 79 -7.19 -0.26 6.53
CA PHE A 79 -8.29 0.09 5.62
C PHE A 79 -9.50 -0.87 5.75
N ARG A 80 -9.50 -1.77 6.74
CA ARG A 80 -10.67 -2.62 7.04
C ARG A 80 -11.91 -1.77 7.26
N ASP A 81 -11.79 -0.76 8.12
CA ASP A 81 -12.82 0.22 8.41
C ASP A 81 -12.49 1.56 7.75
N LEU A 82 -13.04 1.76 6.55
CA LEU A 82 -12.90 3.02 5.81
C LEU A 82 -13.47 4.22 6.57
N SER A 83 -14.48 3.99 7.43
CA SER A 83 -15.07 5.04 8.25
C SER A 83 -14.12 5.48 9.36
N ALA A 84 -13.20 4.63 9.82
CA ALA A 84 -12.18 5.02 10.80
C ALA A 84 -10.96 5.68 10.13
N CYS A 85 -10.79 5.56 8.81
CA CYS A 85 -9.60 6.08 8.13
C CYS A 85 -9.39 7.59 8.32
N HIS A 86 -10.46 8.39 8.45
CA HIS A 86 -10.34 9.83 8.71
C HIS A 86 -9.74 10.17 10.08
N ARG A 87 -9.71 9.22 11.02
CA ARG A 87 -9.15 9.40 12.37
C ARG A 87 -7.65 9.17 12.43
N PHE A 88 -7.08 8.51 11.42
CA PHE A 88 -5.63 8.33 11.34
C PHE A 88 -4.99 9.62 10.81
N SER A 89 -3.94 10.08 11.49
CA SER A 89 -3.14 11.23 11.02
C SER A 89 -2.19 10.78 9.91
N TRP A 90 -2.73 10.58 8.70
CA TRP A 90 -1.96 10.18 7.52
C TRP A 90 -0.78 11.13 7.25
N THR A 91 -0.95 12.42 7.54
CA THR A 91 0.11 13.44 7.45
C THR A 91 1.26 13.14 8.39
N THR A 92 0.99 12.79 9.66
CA THR A 92 2.05 12.43 10.62
C THR A 92 2.77 11.15 10.19
N THR A 93 2.03 10.14 9.72
CA THR A 93 2.64 8.90 9.20
C THR A 93 3.53 9.19 7.98
N ALA A 94 3.11 10.08 7.09
CA ALA A 94 3.92 10.52 5.95
C ALA A 94 5.20 11.22 6.38
N LEU A 95 5.12 12.12 7.36
CA LEU A 95 6.27 12.84 7.89
C LEU A 95 7.29 11.91 8.55
N VAL A 96 6.83 10.98 9.40
CA VAL A 96 7.73 10.02 10.05
C VAL A 96 8.44 9.15 9.02
N SER A 97 7.70 8.63 8.04
CA SER A 97 8.27 7.86 6.93
C SER A 97 9.30 8.69 6.13
N LEU A 98 9.00 9.96 5.84
CA LEU A 98 9.94 10.85 5.15
C LEU A 98 11.22 11.07 5.98
N TYR A 99 11.10 11.28 7.28
CA TYR A 99 12.25 11.44 8.18
C TYR A 99 13.11 10.18 8.24
N ASP A 100 12.51 8.99 8.32
CA ASP A 100 13.25 7.73 8.29
C ASP A 100 14.02 7.57 6.97
N ASN A 101 13.37 7.87 5.84
CA ASN A 101 14.01 7.85 4.53
C ASN A 101 15.16 8.86 4.39
N LEU A 102 15.01 10.06 4.96
CA LEU A 102 16.06 11.08 4.98
C LEU A 102 17.21 10.69 5.90
N ASN A 103 16.92 10.10 7.06
CA ASN A 103 17.92 9.56 7.97
C ASN A 103 18.74 8.47 7.28
N ASP A 104 18.09 7.55 6.57
CA ASP A 104 18.76 6.51 5.78
C ASP A 104 19.62 7.10 4.65
N ALA A 105 19.13 8.14 3.97
CA ALA A 105 19.89 8.83 2.92
C ALA A 105 21.07 9.66 3.47
N SER A 106 20.99 10.12 4.71
CA SER A 106 22.09 10.83 5.39
C SER A 106 23.25 9.91 5.77
N MET A 107 23.02 8.59 5.80
CA MET A 107 24.08 7.62 6.02
C MET A 107 24.98 7.48 4.78
N PHE A 108 26.30 7.53 5.00
CA PHE A 108 27.34 7.57 3.98
C PHE A 108 27.36 6.35 3.01
N THR A 109 26.60 5.30 3.34
CA THR A 109 26.50 4.06 2.58
C THR A 109 25.34 4.02 1.58
N THR A 110 24.40 4.99 1.64
CA THR A 110 23.14 4.93 0.91
C THR A 110 23.21 5.75 -0.37
N LYS A 111 23.06 5.08 -1.53
CA LYS A 111 23.12 5.72 -2.87
C LYS A 111 21.75 6.13 -3.44
N SER A 112 20.66 5.89 -2.72
CA SER A 112 19.30 6.21 -3.18
C SER A 112 18.37 6.65 -2.04
N LEU A 113 17.58 7.69 -2.32
CA LEU A 113 16.52 8.19 -1.45
C LEU A 113 15.21 7.47 -1.81
N ALA A 114 14.61 6.78 -0.84
CA ALA A 114 13.22 6.33 -0.92
C ALA A 114 12.28 7.42 -0.36
N GLY A 115 10.96 7.27 -0.56
CA GLY A 115 9.99 8.28 -0.16
C GLY A 115 9.74 9.38 -1.21
N TYR A 116 8.88 10.33 -0.85
CA TYR A 116 8.35 11.35 -1.77
C TYR A 116 9.10 12.68 -1.62
N ALA A 117 10.25 12.78 -2.29
CA ALA A 117 11.14 13.93 -2.22
C ALA A 117 10.49 15.28 -2.62
N ILE A 118 9.36 15.25 -3.34
CA ILE A 118 8.59 16.44 -3.71
C ILE A 118 8.02 17.16 -2.48
N LEU A 119 7.81 16.47 -1.34
CA LEU A 119 7.41 17.13 -0.08
C LEU A 119 8.49 18.08 0.48
N LEU A 120 9.72 18.04 -0.04
CA LEU A 120 10.83 18.91 0.36
C LEU A 120 11.03 20.11 -0.59
N GLN A 121 10.21 20.24 -1.64
CA GLN A 121 10.18 21.43 -2.50
C GLN A 121 9.27 22.50 -1.90
#